data_AF-A0A1W9YTF1-F1
#
_entry.id   AF-A0A1W9YTF1-F1
#
_cell.length_a   1.000
_cell.length_b   1.000
_cell.length_c   1.000
_cell.angle_alpha   90.00
_cell.angle_beta   90.00
_cell.angle_gamma   90.00
#
_symmetry.space_group_name_H-M   'P 1'
#
loop_
_entity.id
_entity.type
_entity.pdbx_description
1 polymer ?
#
loop_
_entity_poly.entity_id
_entity_poly.type
_entity_poly.pdbx_seq_one_letter_code
_entity_poly.pdbx_strand_id
1 'polypeptide(L)'
;MPPTAAAEVAPDQVALSTLDEIVRGDFPAAAAEFNPTMKMFLSPPALQQSWDMYQQMFGRYVSHGMPENIARGDATVVNVPLQMAQRPGQFRLTVQPDGSVASLTFLREGVPVP
;
A
#
# COMPACT_ATOMS: atom_id res chain seq x y z
N MET A 1 -3.43 6.86 -31.05
CA MET A 1 -2.94 5.99 -29.95
C MET A 1 -1.46 6.24 -29.77
N PRO A 2 -0.99 6.66 -28.59
CA PRO A 2 0.40 6.44 -28.21
C PRO A 2 0.44 5.43 -27.05
N PRO A 3 1.08 4.26 -27.21
CA PRO A 3 1.58 3.50 -26.09
C PRO A 3 3.04 3.94 -25.88
N THR A 4 3.25 5.06 -25.19
CA THR A 4 4.57 5.29 -24.60
C THR A 4 4.58 4.50 -23.30
N ALA A 5 4.75 3.19 -23.43
CA ALA A 5 5.15 2.33 -22.34
C ALA A 5 6.60 2.68 -21.99
N ALA A 6 6.78 3.75 -21.22
CA ALA A 6 7.88 3.73 -20.28
C ALA A 6 7.53 2.62 -19.29
N ALA A 7 8.50 1.78 -18.96
CA ALA A 7 8.47 0.97 -17.75
C ALA A 7 8.59 1.90 -16.52
N GLU A 8 7.73 2.92 -16.45
CA GLU A 8 7.44 3.70 -15.26
C GLU A 8 6.71 2.73 -14.35
N VAL A 9 7.35 2.43 -13.23
CA VAL A 9 6.79 1.57 -12.19
C VAL A 9 5.42 2.13 -11.82
N ALA A 10 4.35 1.48 -12.28
CA ALA A 10 2.99 1.96 -12.09
C ALA A 10 2.71 1.99 -10.58
N PRO A 11 2.41 3.15 -9.98
CA PRO A 11 2.30 3.26 -8.53
C PRO A 11 1.16 2.39 -7.99
N ASP A 12 0.09 2.24 -8.76
CA ASP A 12 -0.98 1.26 -8.52
C ASP A 12 -0.45 -0.17 -8.46
N GLN A 13 0.43 -0.57 -9.38
CA GLN A 13 1.02 -1.91 -9.38
C GLN A 13 1.92 -2.13 -8.16
N VAL A 14 2.74 -1.15 -7.77
CA VAL A 14 3.54 -1.22 -6.52
C VAL A 14 2.63 -1.41 -5.33
N ALA A 15 1.53 -0.67 -5.29
CA ALA A 15 0.60 -0.76 -4.19
C ALA A 15 -0.09 -2.11 -4.10
N LEU A 16 -0.55 -2.63 -5.22
CA LEU A 16 -1.18 -3.94 -5.30
C LEU A 16 -0.19 -5.07 -4.97
N SER A 17 1.04 -5.03 -5.50
CA SER A 17 2.07 -6.01 -5.17
C SER A 17 2.43 -5.98 -3.68
N THR A 18 2.63 -4.78 -3.11
CA THR A 18 2.94 -4.63 -1.67
C THR A 18 1.80 -5.19 -0.81
N LEU A 19 0.55 -4.92 -1.21
CA LEU A 19 -0.62 -5.44 -0.53
C LEU A 19 -0.73 -6.96 -0.64
N ASP A 20 -0.51 -7.54 -1.82
CA ASP A 20 -0.54 -8.99 -2.03
C ASP A 20 0.49 -9.70 -1.16
N GLU A 21 1.73 -9.19 -1.12
CA GLU A 21 2.79 -9.73 -0.26
C GLU A 21 2.40 -9.66 1.23
N ILE A 22 1.82 -8.54 1.69
CA ILE A 22 1.32 -8.40 3.07
C ILE A 22 0.20 -9.41 3.38
N VAL A 23 -0.74 -9.60 2.44
CA VAL A 23 -1.85 -10.55 2.58
C VAL A 23 -1.34 -11.99 2.62
N ARG A 24 -0.30 -12.31 1.85
CA ARG A 24 0.38 -13.62 1.84
C ARG A 24 1.24 -13.86 3.09
N GLY A 25 1.60 -12.80 3.82
CA GLY A 25 2.50 -12.83 4.97
C GLY A 25 3.98 -12.64 4.60
N ASP A 26 4.27 -12.26 3.35
CA ASP A 26 5.59 -11.95 2.81
C ASP A 26 5.97 -10.47 3.06
N PHE A 27 5.94 -10.06 4.33
CA PHE A 27 6.42 -8.75 4.77
C PHE A 27 7.85 -8.36 4.32
N PRO A 28 8.85 -9.27 4.26
CA PRO A 28 10.17 -8.89 3.76
C PRO A 28 10.16 -8.47 2.28
N ALA A 29 9.29 -9.07 1.46
CA ALA A 29 9.13 -8.69 0.07
C ALA A 29 8.33 -7.39 -0.08
N ALA A 30 7.27 -7.19 0.71
CA ALA A 30 6.58 -5.90 0.80
C ALA A 30 7.54 -4.76 1.20
N ALA A 31 8.44 -5.03 2.16
CA ALA A 31 9.46 -4.07 2.58
C ALA A 31 10.62 -3.92 1.58
N ALA A 32 10.72 -4.77 0.55
CA ALA A 32 11.72 -4.63 -0.49
C ALA A 32 11.52 -3.31 -1.26
N GLU A 33 10.26 -2.99 -1.56
CA GLU A 33 9.80 -1.81 -2.30
C GLU A 33 9.88 -0.51 -1.48
N PHE A 34 10.14 -0.59 -0.17
CA PHE A 34 10.22 0.59 0.68
C PHE A 34 11.50 1.37 0.42
N ASN A 35 11.37 2.70 0.46
CA ASN A 35 12.49 3.63 0.51
C ASN A 35 13.43 3.28 1.69
N PRO A 36 14.77 3.44 1.55
CA PRO A 36 15.73 3.19 2.62
C PRO A 36 15.39 3.87 3.95
N THR A 37 14.95 5.13 3.94
CA THR A 37 14.44 5.84 5.11
C THR A 37 13.25 5.11 5.72
N MET A 38 12.28 4.67 4.92
CA MET A 38 11.11 3.94 5.41
C MET A 38 11.50 2.58 6.00
N LYS A 39 12.46 1.85 5.40
CA LYS A 39 12.99 0.59 5.94
C LYS A 39 13.66 0.77 7.31
N MET A 40 14.18 1.96 7.62
CA MET A 40 14.74 2.26 8.95
C MET A 40 13.67 2.42 10.02
N PHE A 41 12.44 2.82 9.65
CA PHE A 41 11.34 3.06 10.59
C PHE A 41 10.29 1.93 10.61
N LEU A 42 10.07 1.28 9.48
CA LEU A 42 9.06 0.25 9.27
C LEU A 42 9.72 -1.06 8.82
N SER A 43 10.27 -1.79 9.79
CA SER A 43 10.81 -3.12 9.58
C SER A 43 9.70 -4.13 9.25
N PRO A 44 10.02 -5.23 8.54
CA PRO A 44 9.06 -6.32 8.27
C PRO A 44 8.25 -6.80 9.49
N PRO A 45 8.84 -7.00 10.69
CA PRO A 45 8.05 -7.38 11.87
C PRO A 45 7.08 -6.29 12.33
N ALA A 46 7.43 -5.00 12.20
CA ALA A 46 6.52 -3.91 12.55
C ALA A 46 5.34 -3.81 11.58
N LEU A 47 5.59 -4.07 10.29
CA LEU A 47 4.55 -4.18 9.26
C LEU A 47 3.61 -5.35 9.57
N GLN A 48 4.16 -6.52 9.94
CA GLN A 48 3.38 -7.67 10.38
C GLN A 48 2.47 -7.35 11.57
N GLN A 49 3.03 -6.75 12.63
CA GLN A 49 2.22 -6.38 13.80
C GLN A 49 1.10 -5.39 13.44
N SER A 50 1.39 -4.43 12.56
CA SER A 50 0.38 -3.47 12.09
C SER A 50 -0.74 -4.17 11.31
N TRP A 51 -0.39 -5.12 10.43
CA TRP A 51 -1.36 -5.90 9.67
C TRP A 51 -2.20 -6.84 10.55
N ASP A 52 -1.58 -7.50 11.53
CA ASP A 52 -2.30 -8.35 12.48
C ASP A 52 -3.31 -7.54 13.30
N MET A 53 -2.86 -6.43 13.90
CA MET A 53 -3.75 -5.51 14.62
C MET A 53 -4.89 -5.01 13.72
N TYR A 54 -4.60 -4.73 12.45
CA TYR A 54 -5.61 -4.31 11.49
C TYR A 54 -6.65 -5.40 11.24
N GLN A 55 -6.23 -6.65 11.04
CA GLN A 55 -7.14 -7.77 10.88
C GLN A 55 -7.95 -8.08 12.14
N GLN A 56 -7.39 -7.86 13.34
CA GLN A 56 -8.14 -7.99 14.60
C GLN A 56 -9.28 -6.96 14.69
N MET A 57 -9.09 -5.75 14.15
CA MET A 57 -10.06 -4.66 14.22
C MET A 57 -11.08 -4.63 13.06
N PHE A 58 -10.66 -5.02 11.86
CA PHE A 58 -11.47 -4.96 10.62
C PHE A 58 -11.92 -6.34 10.13
N GLY A 59 -11.40 -7.41 10.73
CA GLY A 59 -11.60 -8.78 10.29
C GLY A 59 -10.53 -9.24 9.30
N ARG A 60 -10.57 -10.52 8.94
CA ARG A 60 -9.66 -11.09 7.93
C ARG A 60 -9.83 -10.39 6.58
N TYR A 61 -8.74 -10.22 5.85
CA TYR A 61 -8.77 -9.73 4.48
C TYR A 61 -9.61 -10.64 3.58
N VAL A 62 -10.50 -10.04 2.78
CA VAL A 62 -11.37 -10.75 1.82
C VAL A 62 -10.97 -10.39 0.39
N SER A 63 -10.92 -9.09 0.09
CA SER A 63 -10.58 -8.57 -1.23
C SER A 63 -10.15 -7.11 -1.15
N HIS A 64 -9.75 -6.52 -2.26
CA HIS A 64 -9.51 -5.09 -2.39
C HIS A 64 -10.21 -4.56 -3.64
N GLY A 65 -10.64 -3.30 -3.61
CA GLY A 65 -11.17 -2.64 -4.79
C GLY A 65 -10.04 -2.11 -5.70
N MET A 66 -10.41 -1.18 -6.57
CA MET A 66 -9.46 -0.59 -7.52
C MET A 66 -8.57 0.44 -6.82
N PRO A 67 -7.25 0.43 -7.08
CA PRO A 67 -6.35 1.48 -6.61
C PRO A 67 -6.69 2.81 -7.28
N GLU A 68 -6.72 3.88 -6.49
CA GLU A 68 -6.86 5.25 -6.98
C GLU A 68 -5.53 5.99 -6.81
N ASN A 69 -4.98 6.44 -7.94
CA ASN A 69 -3.72 7.17 -7.99
C ASN A 69 -3.98 8.67 -7.86
N ILE A 70 -3.40 9.30 -6.83
CA ILE A 70 -3.58 10.71 -6.50
C ILE A 70 -2.22 11.38 -6.51
N ALA A 71 -1.96 12.20 -7.54
CA ALA A 71 -0.73 12.98 -7.61
C ALA A 71 -0.65 14.00 -6.46
N ARG A 72 0.45 13.96 -5.71
CA ARG A 72 0.77 14.81 -4.55
C ARG A 72 2.19 15.36 -4.73
N GLY A 73 2.30 16.49 -5.43
CA GLY A 73 3.58 17.07 -5.80
C GLY A 73 4.35 16.11 -6.71
N ASP A 74 5.57 15.74 -6.31
CA ASP A 74 6.41 14.81 -7.05
C ASP A 74 6.12 13.32 -6.76
N ALA A 75 5.26 13.00 -5.79
CA ALA A 75 4.90 11.63 -5.43
C ALA A 75 3.44 11.30 -5.78
N THR A 76 3.13 10.02 -5.90
CA THR A 76 1.77 9.53 -6.13
C THR A 76 1.26 8.79 -4.90
N VAL A 77 0.19 9.28 -4.30
CA VAL A 77 -0.52 8.58 -3.23
C VAL A 77 -1.51 7.61 -3.85
N VAL A 78 -1.38 6.33 -3.52
CA VAL A 78 -2.28 5.28 -3.99
C VAL A 78 -3.20 4.87 -2.85
N ASN A 79 -4.49 5.00 -3.09
CA ASN A 79 -5.54 4.53 -2.17
C ASN A 79 -6.15 3.26 -2.70
N VAL A 80 -6.06 2.17 -1.94
CA VAL A 80 -6.68 0.90 -2.26
C VAL A 80 -7.76 0.61 -1.21
N PRO A 81 -9.05 0.64 -1.55
CA PRO A 81 -10.10 0.26 -0.62
C PRO A 81 -9.98 -1.24 -0.32
N LEU A 82 -9.97 -1.59 0.97
CA LEU A 82 -9.87 -2.98 1.43
C LEU A 82 -11.24 -3.49 1.85
N GLN A 83 -11.63 -4.64 1.35
CA GLN A 83 -12.77 -5.39 1.85
C GLN A 83 -12.28 -6.39 2.89
N MET A 84 -12.63 -6.12 4.15
CA MET A 84 -12.32 -6.99 5.28
C MET A 84 -13.61 -7.61 5.80
N ALA A 85 -13.49 -8.76 6.49
CA ALA A 85 -14.63 -9.59 6.87
C ALA A 85 -15.61 -8.91 7.85
N GLN A 86 -15.13 -8.01 8.71
CA GLN A 86 -16.01 -7.29 9.65
C GLN A 86 -16.42 -5.92 9.10
N ARG A 87 -15.45 -5.13 8.60
CA ARG A 87 -15.70 -3.74 8.17
C ARG A 87 -14.76 -3.35 7.03
N PRO A 88 -15.20 -2.50 6.09
CA PRO A 88 -14.32 -2.01 5.04
C PRO A 88 -13.19 -1.14 5.60
N GLY A 89 -12.07 -1.23 4.91
CA GLY A 89 -10.79 -0.67 5.26
C GLY A 89 -10.19 0.11 4.09
N GLN A 90 -9.01 0.67 4.29
CA GLN A 90 -8.28 1.34 3.25
C GLN A 90 -6.79 1.14 3.45
N PHE A 91 -6.11 0.78 2.38
CA PHE A 91 -4.67 0.72 2.30
C PHE A 91 -4.19 1.94 1.55
N ARG A 92 -3.36 2.76 2.19
CA ARG A 92 -2.78 3.94 1.58
C ARG A 92 -1.28 3.80 1.56
N LEU A 93 -0.68 4.08 0.42
CA LEU A 93 0.76 4.25 0.34
C LEU A 93 1.14 5.38 -0.59
N THR A 94 2.36 5.86 -0.45
CA THR A 94 2.91 6.93 -1.29
C THR A 94 4.08 6.37 -2.07
N VAL A 95 3.96 6.36 -3.39
CA VAL A 95 5.01 5.93 -4.32
C VAL A 95 5.73 7.18 -4.82
N GLN A 96 7.05 7.18 -4.70
CA GLN A 96 7.92 8.21 -5.24
C GLN A 96 8.14 8.01 -6.75
N PRO A 97 8.65 9.01 -7.48
CA PRO A 97 8.84 8.88 -8.93
C PRO A 97 9.92 7.84 -9.30
N ASP A 98 10.75 7.42 -8.35
CA ASP A 98 11.70 6.31 -8.52
C ASP A 98 11.06 4.91 -8.32
N GLY A 99 9.77 4.86 -7.97
CA GLY A 99 9.03 3.62 -7.71
C GLY A 99 9.09 3.15 -6.25
N SER A 100 9.93 3.77 -5.41
CA SER A 100 10.02 3.40 -3.99
C SER A 100 8.83 3.91 -3.18
N VAL A 101 8.35 3.09 -2.24
CA VAL A 101 7.31 3.47 -1.29
C VAL A 101 7.91 4.36 -0.19
N ALA A 102 7.46 5.61 -0.09
CA ALA A 102 7.87 6.56 0.94
C ALA A 102 7.05 6.44 2.23
N SER A 103 5.79 5.99 2.12
CA SER A 103 4.92 5.79 3.29
C SER A 103 3.86 4.73 3.02
N LEU A 104 3.44 4.03 4.07
CA LEU A 104 2.37 3.05 4.06
C LEU A 104 1.54 3.20 5.33
N THR A 105 0.22 3.17 5.20
CA THR A 105 -0.70 3.28 6.34
C THR A 105 -1.97 2.48 6.07
N PHE A 106 -2.39 1.71 7.07
CA PHE A 106 -3.69 1.06 7.09
C PHE A 106 -4.70 1.98 7.78
N LEU A 107 -5.73 2.37 7.05
CA LEU A 107 -6.75 3.32 7.47
C LEU A 107 -8.12 2.65 7.46
N ARG A 108 -9.08 3.36 8.04
CA ARG A 108 -10.51 3.07 7.86
C ARG A 108 -10.89 3.52 6.45
N GLU A 109 -11.89 2.86 5.84
CA GLU A 109 -12.46 3.38 4.60
C GLU A 109 -12.99 4.81 4.79
N GLY A 110 -12.77 5.67 3.79
CA GLY A 110 -13.29 7.04 3.76
C GLY A 110 -12.44 8.07 4.52
N VAL A 111 -11.20 7.76 4.87
CA VAL A 111 -10.28 8.76 5.43
C VAL A 111 -9.81 9.68 4.29
N PRO A 112 -10.13 10.98 4.31
CA PRO A 112 -9.70 11.90 3.26
C PRO A 112 -8.16 11.97 3.16
N VAL A 113 -7.65 12.27 1.97
CA VAL A 113 -6.22 12.51 1.78
C VAL A 113 -5.93 13.93 2.26
N PRO A 114 -5.07 14.12 3.28
CA PRO A 114 -4.67 15.46 3.73
C PRO A 114 -3.84 16.17 2.66
#